data_AF-A0A267EUT0-F1
#
_entry.id   AF-A0A267EUT0-F1
#
_cell.length_a   1.000
_cell.length_b   1.000
_cell.length_c   1.000
_cell.angle_alpha   90.00
_cell.angle_beta   90.00
_cell.angle_gamma   90.00
#
_symmetry.space_group_name_H-M   'P 1'
#
loop_
_entity.id
_entity.type
_entity.pdbx_description
1 polymer ?
#
loop_
_entity_poly.entity_id
_entity_poly.type
_entity_poly.pdbx_seq_one_letter_code
_entity_poly.pdbx_strand_id
1 'polypeptide(L)'
;MLFSGSASIHNQRPVLMQLGIPLIVKKLEHLISRFCMFNCSRETKSYIPVLSPAVLSNYLNGPLCARLRRGLPMSVEETAFQNAENVACVIEFITRSYTTASDAHNEVQLLTGTPLNLAADNVLELFSTEKAAFLTSWSERIFSDPNARKMFAHKLVLDVFLKNFELYNNAIESRLFKEFEIADFSELLAKFFPNLICSSRRLIPNINSTGDVLVSDDWLKNVWEFLSSKIHSESHELKKLSCLSNAALLPIESGSNDSSQSKLATVSLLPCVLCVDGRASLSNLNIDLLAALDELHCPKINSDNYFLRSHCGSVDRPAKMLRVFNCILMSKSPSSRQAFVVLQYIQENWQSLLSAYKVEQLCTIVKKLPIFVTLDGQCVSVSDKTVYVLSAKIATSDMHLWKLDQSTVLLKQENQLKNLFTCLSFSNLDQWGAYAAFILPVFSEFSNSTKFQHIDMLQKKVSQLLPEQKLRAEQKNVLALLKSTEIVFAHGRWRLASAFYDDSVELFKHIVPEDELLPSHYRQQSMRKLLNHAGLISECSEDLLLSFAKNLEEEGQRKFTADVTKKSEAIISYLKQQVPL
;
A
#
# COMPACT_ATOMS: atom_id res chain seq x y z
N MET A 1 -28.48 -32.82 38.42
CA MET A 1 -29.47 -33.91 38.58
C MET A 1 -28.92 -35.15 37.89
N LEU A 2 -29.26 -36.31 38.46
CA LEU A 2 -28.67 -37.63 38.28
C LEU A 2 -28.59 -38.15 36.82
N PHE A 3 -27.56 -38.96 36.60
CA PHE A 3 -27.27 -39.81 35.45
C PHE A 3 -28.50 -40.48 34.82
N SER A 4 -28.58 -40.44 33.49
CA SER A 4 -29.34 -41.41 32.68
C SER A 4 -28.62 -41.70 31.36
N GLY A 5 -27.44 -42.32 31.47
CA GLY A 5 -26.84 -43.03 30.35
C GLY A 5 -27.49 -44.39 30.20
N SER A 6 -28.33 -44.60 29.17
CA SER A 6 -28.68 -45.95 28.66
C SER A 6 -29.63 -45.96 27.44
N ALA A 7 -29.54 -45.03 26.48
CA ALA A 7 -30.47 -45.00 25.34
C ALA A 7 -29.91 -45.44 23.96
N SER A 8 -28.61 -45.72 23.78
CA SER A 8 -28.03 -45.80 22.42
C SER A 8 -27.86 -47.20 21.82
N ILE A 9 -27.90 -48.30 22.59
CA ILE A 9 -27.64 -49.66 22.05
C ILE A 9 -28.79 -50.16 21.17
N HIS A 10 -30.01 -49.64 21.32
CA HIS A 10 -31.18 -50.12 20.57
C HIS A 10 -31.22 -49.68 19.09
N ASN A 11 -30.53 -48.60 18.70
CA ASN A 11 -30.56 -48.11 17.30
C ASN A 11 -29.48 -48.72 16.38
N GLN A 12 -28.45 -49.38 16.92
CA GLN A 12 -27.32 -49.89 16.10
C GLN A 12 -27.50 -51.37 15.71
N ARG A 13 -28.40 -52.09 16.39
CA ARG A 13 -28.64 -53.53 16.23
C ARG A 13 -29.12 -53.94 14.82
N PRO A 14 -30.07 -53.22 14.18
CA PRO A 14 -30.54 -53.60 12.83
C PRO A 14 -29.43 -53.53 11.78
N VAL A 15 -28.61 -52.48 11.84
CA VAL A 15 -27.50 -52.22 10.92
C VAL A 15 -26.43 -53.32 11.01
N LEU A 16 -26.03 -53.66 12.24
CA LEU A 16 -25.04 -54.71 12.49
C LEU A 16 -25.54 -56.11 12.09
N MET A 17 -26.86 -56.39 12.24
CA MET A 17 -27.46 -57.64 11.77
C MET A 17 -27.56 -57.70 10.23
N GLN A 18 -27.84 -56.58 9.56
CA GLN A 18 -27.83 -56.48 8.08
C GLN A 18 -26.44 -56.69 7.48
N LEU A 19 -25.37 -56.33 8.20
CA LEU A 19 -23.97 -56.56 7.82
C LEU A 19 -23.51 -58.03 8.01
N GLY A 20 -24.40 -58.94 8.43
CA GLY A 20 -24.10 -60.36 8.62
C GLY A 20 -23.28 -60.68 9.87
N ILE A 21 -23.17 -59.73 10.82
CA ILE A 21 -22.42 -59.93 12.06
C ILE A 21 -23.33 -60.65 13.07
N PRO A 22 -22.95 -61.84 13.58
CA PRO A 22 -23.73 -62.52 14.61
C PRO A 22 -23.66 -61.73 15.93
N LEU A 23 -24.76 -61.09 16.32
CA LEU A 23 -24.85 -60.28 17.55
C LEU A 23 -25.47 -61.07 18.70
N ILE A 24 -24.71 -61.31 19.78
CA ILE A 24 -25.29 -61.52 21.12
C ILE A 24 -24.81 -60.38 22.01
N VAL A 25 -25.70 -59.42 22.28
CA VAL A 25 -25.43 -58.28 23.17
C VAL A 25 -25.64 -58.72 24.62
N LYS A 26 -24.63 -58.45 25.46
CA LYS A 26 -24.66 -58.57 26.93
C LYS A 26 -25.75 -57.65 27.52
N LYS A 27 -26.98 -58.11 27.57
CA LYS A 27 -28.00 -57.62 28.50
C LYS A 27 -29.07 -58.69 28.64
N LEU A 28 -28.74 -59.75 29.37
CA LEU A 28 -29.68 -60.80 29.78
C LEU A 28 -29.07 -61.60 30.94
N GLU A 29 -28.78 -60.93 32.06
CA GLU A 29 -28.52 -61.63 33.33
C GLU A 29 -29.71 -62.53 33.74
N HIS A 30 -30.90 -62.30 33.18
CA HIS A 30 -32.09 -63.12 33.42
C HIS A 30 -32.30 -64.31 32.45
N LEU A 31 -31.49 -64.50 31.39
CA LEU A 31 -31.57 -65.74 30.56
C LEU A 31 -30.42 -66.72 30.79
N ILE A 32 -29.36 -66.33 31.51
CA ILE A 32 -28.28 -67.25 31.88
C ILE A 32 -28.75 -68.31 32.90
N SER A 33 -29.82 -68.08 33.67
CA SER A 33 -30.35 -69.10 34.60
C SER A 33 -31.28 -70.14 33.95
N ARG A 34 -31.66 -69.97 32.67
CA ARG A 34 -32.59 -70.89 31.96
C ARG A 34 -31.96 -71.77 30.89
N PHE A 35 -30.65 -71.66 30.67
CA PHE A 35 -29.89 -72.51 29.72
C PHE A 35 -28.80 -73.36 30.40
N CYS A 36 -28.90 -73.59 31.71
CA CYS A 36 -28.37 -74.83 32.26
C CYS A 36 -29.20 -75.99 31.70
N MET A 37 -28.52 -76.95 31.05
CA MET A 37 -29.03 -78.20 30.48
C MET A 37 -29.60 -78.09 29.06
N PHE A 38 -28.73 -78.24 28.05
CA PHE A 38 -28.84 -79.36 27.08
C PHE A 38 -27.54 -79.47 26.27
N ASN A 39 -26.81 -80.56 26.52
CA ASN A 39 -25.74 -81.20 25.74
C ASN A 39 -25.10 -80.42 24.58
N CYS A 40 -23.85 -80.01 24.77
CA CYS A 40 -22.84 -80.12 23.71
C CYS A 40 -21.81 -81.15 24.13
N SER A 41 -21.80 -82.24 23.38
CA SER A 41 -20.76 -83.26 23.37
C SER A 41 -19.38 -82.64 23.22
N ARG A 42 -18.39 -83.32 23.82
CA ARG A 42 -16.96 -83.14 23.54
C ARG A 42 -16.76 -83.09 22.01
N GLU A 43 -15.87 -82.20 21.55
CA GLU A 43 -15.47 -81.96 20.14
C GLU A 43 -16.23 -80.84 19.40
N THR A 44 -16.11 -79.60 19.88
CA THR A 44 -15.79 -78.38 19.10
C THR A 44 -16.02 -77.16 19.99
N LYS A 45 -14.93 -76.53 20.46
CA LYS A 45 -15.03 -75.24 21.17
C LYS A 45 -15.30 -74.15 20.14
N SER A 46 -16.56 -73.89 19.78
CA SER A 46 -16.91 -72.69 19.02
C SER A 46 -16.81 -71.46 19.93
N TYR A 47 -15.76 -70.66 19.75
CA TYR A 47 -15.56 -69.39 20.43
C TYR A 47 -16.58 -68.38 19.89
N ILE A 48 -17.47 -67.86 20.74
CA ILE A 48 -18.47 -66.85 20.34
C ILE A 48 -17.94 -65.48 20.78
N PRO A 49 -17.52 -64.59 19.85
CA PRO A 49 -16.94 -63.30 20.23
C PRO A 49 -18.01 -62.34 20.77
N VAL A 50 -17.73 -61.71 21.91
CA VAL A 50 -18.46 -60.53 22.40
C VAL A 50 -18.21 -59.38 21.41
N LEU A 51 -19.25 -58.69 20.96
CA LEU A 51 -19.09 -57.54 20.07
C LEU A 51 -18.26 -56.45 20.77
N SER A 52 -17.06 -56.21 20.27
CA SER A 52 -16.16 -55.13 20.68
C SER A 52 -15.65 -54.37 19.45
N PRO A 53 -15.15 -53.12 19.61
CA PRO A 53 -14.55 -52.36 18.51
C PRO A 53 -13.51 -53.13 17.70
N ALA A 54 -12.59 -53.83 18.39
CA ALA A 54 -11.54 -54.61 17.74
C ALA A 54 -12.09 -55.82 16.95
N VAL A 55 -13.11 -56.51 17.48
CA VAL A 55 -13.77 -57.61 16.76
C VAL A 55 -14.46 -57.11 15.50
N LEU A 56 -15.14 -55.96 15.58
CA LEU A 56 -15.83 -55.36 14.44
C LEU A 56 -14.84 -54.87 13.37
N SER A 57 -13.76 -54.19 13.78
CA SER A 57 -12.68 -53.79 12.88
C SER A 57 -12.05 -55.00 12.17
N ASN A 58 -11.73 -56.07 12.91
CA ASN A 58 -11.16 -57.29 12.34
C ASN A 58 -12.13 -58.01 11.40
N TYR A 59 -13.45 -57.99 11.67
CA TYR A 59 -14.46 -58.52 10.76
C TYR A 59 -14.49 -57.75 9.44
N LEU A 60 -14.53 -56.42 9.52
CA LEU A 60 -14.53 -55.53 8.35
C LEU A 60 -13.25 -55.64 7.52
N ASN A 61 -12.10 -55.84 8.17
CA ASN A 61 -10.81 -56.09 7.53
C ASN A 61 -10.62 -57.57 7.10
N GLY A 62 -11.49 -58.47 7.55
CA GLY A 62 -11.37 -59.90 7.37
C GLY A 62 -11.75 -60.41 5.98
N PRO A 63 -11.65 -61.74 5.76
CA PRO A 63 -11.96 -62.37 4.47
C PRO A 63 -13.44 -62.31 4.10
N LEU A 64 -14.36 -62.27 5.07
CA LEU A 64 -15.80 -62.20 4.83
C LEU A 64 -16.21 -60.87 4.17
N CYS A 65 -15.54 -59.77 4.53
CA CYS A 65 -15.73 -58.47 3.90
C CYS A 65 -14.81 -58.22 2.69
N ALA A 66 -14.02 -59.22 2.25
CA ALA A 66 -13.07 -59.03 1.15
C ALA A 66 -13.75 -58.66 -0.18
N ARG A 67 -14.96 -59.18 -0.45
CA ARG A 67 -15.71 -58.83 -1.67
C ARG A 67 -16.11 -57.36 -1.68
N LEU A 68 -16.58 -56.84 -0.54
CA LEU A 68 -16.88 -55.41 -0.38
C LEU A 68 -15.61 -54.58 -0.58
N ARG A 69 -14.52 -54.91 0.14
CA ARG A 69 -13.26 -54.14 0.05
C ARG A 69 -12.66 -54.10 -1.35
N ARG A 70 -12.77 -55.17 -2.14
CA ARG A 70 -12.31 -55.20 -3.55
C ARG A 70 -13.22 -54.42 -4.51
N GLY A 71 -14.47 -54.16 -4.12
CA GLY A 71 -15.43 -53.41 -4.93
C GLY A 71 -15.39 -51.90 -4.70
N LEU A 72 -14.67 -51.41 -3.69
CA LEU A 72 -14.52 -49.97 -3.41
C LEU A 72 -13.50 -49.33 -4.35
N PRO A 73 -13.67 -48.05 -4.73
CA PRO A 73 -14.70 -47.10 -4.27
C PRO A 73 -16.08 -47.32 -4.93
N MET A 74 -17.18 -47.24 -4.15
CA MET A 74 -18.55 -47.36 -4.68
C MET A 74 -19.58 -46.57 -3.85
N SER A 75 -20.77 -46.32 -4.40
CA SER A 75 -21.85 -45.62 -3.68
C SER A 75 -22.26 -46.36 -2.41
N VAL A 76 -22.44 -45.65 -1.29
CA VAL A 76 -22.87 -46.25 -0.01
C VAL A 76 -24.21 -47.00 -0.12
N GLU A 77 -25.09 -46.55 -1.01
CA GLU A 77 -26.41 -47.15 -1.28
C GLU A 77 -26.31 -48.54 -1.90
N GLU A 78 -25.22 -48.82 -2.63
CA GLU A 78 -24.94 -50.11 -3.25
C GLU A 78 -24.25 -51.10 -2.29
N THR A 79 -23.93 -50.64 -1.07
CA THR A 79 -23.27 -51.46 -0.05
C THR A 79 -24.28 -51.98 0.97
N ALA A 80 -23.85 -52.96 1.79
CA ALA A 80 -24.65 -53.44 2.91
C ALA A 80 -24.87 -52.38 4.01
N PHE A 81 -24.16 -51.23 3.95
CA PHE A 81 -24.42 -50.10 4.84
C PHE A 81 -25.64 -49.27 4.41
N GLN A 82 -26.01 -49.25 3.12
CA GLN A 82 -27.18 -48.56 2.53
C GLN A 82 -27.18 -47.02 2.61
N ASN A 83 -26.72 -46.41 3.69
CA ASN A 83 -26.76 -44.96 3.87
C ASN A 83 -25.63 -44.45 4.80
N ALA A 84 -25.47 -43.12 4.82
CA ALA A 84 -24.43 -42.45 5.58
C ALA A 84 -24.65 -42.56 7.11
N GLU A 85 -25.90 -42.61 7.57
CA GLU A 85 -26.24 -42.77 9.00
C GLU A 85 -25.72 -44.08 9.56
N ASN A 86 -25.87 -45.17 8.80
CA ASN A 86 -25.40 -46.49 9.18
C ASN A 86 -23.86 -46.54 9.25
N VAL A 87 -23.17 -45.91 8.30
CA VAL A 87 -21.71 -45.81 8.32
C VAL A 87 -21.24 -44.99 9.54
N ALA A 88 -21.80 -43.81 9.77
CA ALA A 88 -21.47 -42.96 10.92
C ALA A 88 -21.74 -43.68 12.25
N CYS A 89 -22.84 -44.44 12.34
CA CYS A 89 -23.18 -45.25 13.49
C CYS A 89 -22.13 -46.33 13.80
N VAL A 90 -21.60 -47.00 12.76
CA VAL A 90 -20.55 -48.01 12.91
C VAL A 90 -19.22 -47.38 13.30
N ILE A 91 -18.86 -46.23 12.70
CA ILE A 91 -17.68 -45.46 13.09
C ILE A 91 -17.79 -45.06 14.56
N GLU A 92 -18.92 -44.47 14.97
CA GLU A 92 -19.16 -44.06 16.35
C GLU A 92 -19.04 -45.22 17.34
N PHE A 93 -19.45 -46.44 16.96
CA PHE A 93 -19.27 -47.63 17.77
C PHE A 93 -17.79 -48.04 17.91
N ILE A 94 -17.04 -48.04 16.80
CA ILE A 94 -15.62 -48.42 16.80
C ILE A 94 -14.78 -47.41 17.59
N THR A 95 -15.08 -46.12 17.47
CA THR A 95 -14.36 -45.04 18.13
C THR A 95 -14.93 -44.67 19.49
N ARG A 96 -15.82 -45.50 20.05
CA ARG A 96 -16.41 -45.26 21.36
C ARG A 96 -15.45 -45.75 22.44
N SER A 97 -15.05 -44.84 23.33
CA SER A 97 -14.22 -45.24 24.45
C SER A 97 -15.01 -46.07 25.47
N TYR A 98 -14.64 -47.34 25.59
CA TYR A 98 -15.23 -48.28 26.56
C TYR A 98 -14.42 -48.41 27.85
N THR A 99 -13.30 -47.70 27.99
CA THR A 99 -12.32 -47.93 29.07
C THR A 99 -12.16 -46.75 30.01
N THR A 100 -12.35 -47.01 31.30
CA THR A 100 -11.78 -46.21 32.39
C THR A 100 -10.26 -46.46 32.44
N ALA A 101 -9.47 -45.43 32.12
CA ALA A 101 -8.08 -45.21 32.53
C ALA A 101 -7.14 -46.46 32.60
N SER A 102 -6.50 -46.81 31.47
CA SER A 102 -5.04 -47.14 31.39
C SER A 102 -4.62 -47.73 30.03
N ASP A 103 -5.55 -48.24 29.22
CA ASP A 103 -5.28 -48.85 27.89
C ASP A 103 -5.83 -48.01 26.72
N ALA A 104 -5.82 -46.68 26.82
CA ALA A 104 -6.33 -45.76 25.79
C ALA A 104 -5.40 -45.67 24.55
N HIS A 105 -4.99 -46.81 23.99
CA HIS A 105 -4.28 -46.87 22.72
C HIS A 105 -5.26 -46.71 21.55
N ASN A 106 -5.25 -45.52 20.96
CA ASN A 106 -5.74 -45.13 19.62
C ASN A 106 -6.87 -45.99 19.01
N GLU A 107 -8.07 -45.93 19.59
CA GLU A 107 -9.29 -46.55 19.02
C GLU A 107 -9.55 -46.13 17.56
N VAL A 108 -9.09 -44.93 17.19
CA VAL A 108 -9.14 -44.42 15.81
C VAL A 108 -8.32 -45.29 14.85
N GLN A 109 -7.19 -45.86 15.28
CA GLN A 109 -6.37 -46.74 14.43
C GLN A 109 -7.10 -48.03 14.03
N LEU A 110 -8.12 -48.46 14.79
CA LEU A 110 -8.97 -49.60 14.41
C LEU A 110 -9.77 -49.34 13.12
N LEU A 111 -9.92 -48.08 12.71
CA LEU A 111 -10.54 -47.75 11.42
C LEU A 111 -9.62 -48.05 10.24
N THR A 112 -8.30 -48.16 10.44
CA THR A 112 -7.34 -48.38 9.34
C THR A 112 -7.70 -49.62 8.53
N GLY A 113 -7.77 -49.47 7.20
CA GLY A 113 -8.12 -50.53 6.26
C GLY A 113 -9.61 -50.87 6.18
N THR A 114 -10.45 -50.35 7.10
CA THR A 114 -11.87 -50.67 7.11
C THR A 114 -12.63 -49.95 5.97
N PRO A 115 -13.71 -50.54 5.42
CA PRO A 115 -14.54 -49.95 4.38
C PRO A 115 -15.55 -48.97 4.98
N LEU A 116 -15.07 -47.99 5.72
CA LEU A 116 -15.90 -47.02 6.45
C LEU A 116 -15.54 -45.57 6.10
N ASN A 117 -14.55 -45.34 5.24
CA ASN A 117 -14.17 -43.98 4.85
C ASN A 117 -15.21 -43.44 3.87
N LEU A 118 -16.18 -42.69 4.38
CA LEU A 118 -17.26 -42.12 3.58
C LEU A 118 -16.93 -40.67 3.21
N ALA A 119 -16.78 -40.43 1.91
CA ALA A 119 -16.56 -39.09 1.38
C ALA A 119 -17.88 -38.30 1.26
N ALA A 120 -17.79 -36.97 1.14
CA ALA A 120 -18.95 -36.09 1.12
C ALA A 120 -19.82 -36.25 -0.13
N ASP A 121 -19.38 -36.97 -1.16
CA ASP A 121 -20.16 -37.36 -2.34
C ASP A 121 -20.88 -38.73 -2.17
N ASN A 122 -20.96 -39.26 -0.95
CA ASN A 122 -21.56 -40.55 -0.59
C ASN A 122 -20.85 -41.78 -1.18
N VAL A 123 -19.60 -41.62 -1.61
CA VAL A 123 -18.75 -42.74 -2.04
C VAL A 123 -18.03 -43.32 -0.83
N LEU A 124 -18.16 -44.63 -0.66
CA LEU A 124 -17.49 -45.40 0.38
C LEU A 124 -16.14 -45.89 -0.13
N GLU A 125 -15.11 -45.69 0.69
CA GLU A 125 -13.73 -46.09 0.41
C GLU A 125 -13.10 -46.82 1.61
N LEU A 126 -11.89 -47.34 1.40
CA LEU A 126 -11.07 -47.88 2.47
C LEU A 126 -10.39 -46.73 3.23
N PHE A 127 -10.40 -46.81 4.56
CA PHE A 127 -9.55 -45.95 5.37
C PHE A 127 -8.07 -46.22 5.07
N SER A 128 -7.38 -45.19 4.60
CA SER A 128 -5.97 -45.24 4.22
C SER A 128 -5.26 -44.00 4.76
N THR A 129 -4.03 -44.20 5.26
CA THR A 129 -3.15 -43.11 5.69
C THR A 129 -2.47 -42.40 4.52
N GLU A 130 -2.53 -42.97 3.31
CA GLU A 130 -1.97 -42.37 2.10
C GLU A 130 -2.94 -41.41 1.40
N LYS A 131 -4.26 -41.70 1.49
CA LYS A 131 -5.34 -40.95 0.82
C LYS A 131 -6.39 -40.50 1.83
N ALA A 132 -5.96 -39.74 2.83
CA ALA A 132 -6.83 -39.21 3.87
C ALA A 132 -7.69 -38.05 3.35
N ALA A 133 -8.99 -38.10 3.66
CA ALA A 133 -9.95 -37.04 3.38
C ALA A 133 -9.81 -35.89 4.38
N PHE A 134 -10.21 -34.68 3.97
CA PHE A 134 -10.25 -33.52 4.85
C PHE A 134 -11.43 -33.60 5.83
N LEU A 135 -11.15 -33.46 7.12
CA LEU A 135 -12.15 -33.44 8.18
C LEU A 135 -12.48 -31.98 8.52
N THR A 136 -13.50 -31.42 7.88
CA THR A 136 -13.84 -29.99 8.00
C THR A 136 -15.32 -29.72 7.75
N SER A 137 -15.89 -28.76 8.49
CA SER A 137 -17.27 -28.29 8.33
C SER A 137 -17.44 -27.28 7.18
N TRP A 138 -16.35 -26.87 6.54
CA TRP A 138 -16.36 -25.84 5.50
C TRP A 138 -16.61 -26.38 4.08
N SER A 139 -16.53 -27.70 3.88
CA SER A 139 -16.60 -28.34 2.55
C SER A 139 -17.88 -27.98 1.79
N GLU A 140 -19.05 -28.24 2.37
CA GLU A 140 -20.36 -27.97 1.74
C GLU A 140 -20.61 -26.48 1.50
N ARG A 141 -19.97 -25.59 2.28
CA ARG A 141 -20.18 -24.14 2.21
C ARG A 141 -19.32 -23.46 1.15
N ILE A 142 -18.19 -24.06 0.80
CA ILE A 142 -17.18 -23.49 -0.10
C ILE A 142 -17.08 -24.29 -1.41
N PHE A 143 -17.27 -25.60 -1.40
CA PHE A 143 -17.08 -26.45 -2.58
C PHE A 143 -18.35 -27.21 -2.94
N SER A 144 -19.10 -26.67 -3.90
CA SER A 144 -20.28 -27.33 -4.46
C SER A 144 -19.96 -28.32 -5.59
N ASP A 145 -18.74 -28.26 -6.15
CA ASP A 145 -18.31 -29.17 -7.22
C ASP A 145 -18.27 -30.63 -6.71
N PRO A 146 -18.99 -31.56 -7.34
CA PRO A 146 -18.96 -32.98 -6.96
C PRO A 146 -17.55 -33.55 -6.90
N ASN A 147 -16.63 -33.07 -7.75
CA ASN A 147 -15.25 -33.52 -7.75
C ASN A 147 -14.41 -33.01 -6.59
N ALA A 148 -14.79 -31.89 -5.98
CA ALA A 148 -14.18 -31.43 -4.74
C ALA A 148 -14.70 -32.23 -3.55
N ARG A 149 -16.00 -32.60 -3.56
CA ARG A 149 -16.66 -33.31 -2.45
C ARG A 149 -16.00 -34.63 -2.07
N LYS A 150 -15.47 -35.40 -3.03
CA LYS A 150 -14.71 -36.65 -2.75
C LYS A 150 -13.45 -36.44 -1.91
N MET A 151 -12.94 -35.22 -1.81
CA MET A 151 -11.76 -34.90 -0.99
C MET A 151 -12.10 -34.65 0.49
N PHE A 152 -13.38 -34.56 0.84
CA PHE A 152 -13.85 -34.22 2.19
C PHE A 152 -14.61 -35.38 2.82
N ALA A 153 -14.51 -35.52 4.14
CA ALA A 153 -15.30 -36.49 4.88
C ALA A 153 -16.80 -36.10 4.86
N HIS A 154 -17.68 -37.11 4.83
CA HIS A 154 -19.11 -36.88 4.90
C HIS A 154 -19.51 -36.19 6.22
N LYS A 155 -20.50 -35.29 6.18
CA LYS A 155 -20.94 -34.47 7.33
C LYS A 155 -21.28 -35.30 8.57
N LEU A 156 -22.03 -36.40 8.40
CA LEU A 156 -22.36 -37.29 9.53
C LEU A 156 -21.13 -37.98 10.14
N VAL A 157 -20.10 -38.26 9.33
CA VAL A 157 -18.83 -38.80 9.83
C VAL A 157 -18.08 -37.72 10.59
N LEU A 158 -18.01 -36.51 10.03
CA LEU A 158 -17.45 -35.33 10.72
C LEU A 158 -18.12 -35.12 12.09
N ASP A 159 -19.45 -35.18 12.16
CA ASP A 159 -20.19 -35.01 13.41
C ASP A 159 -19.80 -36.03 14.48
N VAL A 160 -19.41 -37.25 14.12
CA VAL A 160 -18.89 -38.25 15.09
C VAL A 160 -17.58 -37.77 15.71
N PHE A 161 -16.64 -37.29 14.90
CA PHE A 161 -15.32 -36.85 15.38
C PHE A 161 -15.39 -35.51 16.12
N LEU A 162 -16.33 -34.61 15.75
CA LEU A 162 -16.51 -33.33 16.45
C LEU A 162 -17.13 -33.45 17.84
N LYS A 163 -17.76 -34.58 18.20
CA LYS A 163 -18.33 -34.81 19.54
C LYS A 163 -17.26 -34.81 20.65
N ASN A 164 -16.02 -35.16 20.34
CA ASN A 164 -14.93 -35.23 21.31
C ASN A 164 -13.62 -34.68 20.69
N PHE A 165 -13.08 -33.64 21.31
CA PHE A 165 -11.84 -32.99 20.86
C PHE A 165 -10.64 -33.94 20.80
N GLU A 166 -10.50 -34.86 21.76
CA GLU A 166 -9.42 -35.86 21.74
C GLU A 166 -9.59 -36.85 20.57
N LEU A 167 -10.84 -37.22 20.26
CA LEU A 167 -11.14 -38.11 19.15
C LEU A 167 -10.80 -37.46 17.79
N TYR A 168 -11.14 -36.17 17.63
CA TYR A 168 -10.75 -35.39 16.47
C TYR A 168 -9.22 -35.32 16.33
N ASN A 169 -8.49 -34.96 17.40
CA ASN A 169 -7.04 -34.85 17.34
C ASN A 169 -6.37 -36.19 17.02
N ASN A 170 -6.80 -37.28 17.66
CA ASN A 170 -6.29 -38.62 17.37
C ASN A 170 -6.52 -39.04 15.92
N ALA A 171 -7.64 -38.62 15.31
CA ALA A 171 -7.95 -38.87 13.91
C ALA A 171 -7.00 -38.13 12.94
N ILE A 172 -6.60 -36.90 13.29
CA ILE A 172 -5.60 -36.12 12.53
C ILE A 172 -4.18 -36.67 12.75
N GLU A 173 -3.78 -36.91 14.00
CA GLU A 173 -2.43 -37.40 14.37
C GLU A 173 -2.15 -38.79 13.79
N SER A 174 -3.16 -39.66 13.75
CA SER A 174 -3.08 -40.98 13.11
C SER A 174 -3.05 -40.94 11.58
N ARG A 175 -3.18 -39.75 10.96
CA ARG A 175 -3.23 -39.51 9.52
C ARG A 175 -4.39 -40.22 8.80
N LEU A 176 -5.43 -40.62 9.53
CA LEU A 176 -6.65 -41.17 8.92
C LEU A 176 -7.48 -40.09 8.26
N PHE A 177 -7.43 -38.88 8.83
CA PHE A 177 -7.97 -37.67 8.23
C PHE A 177 -6.89 -36.59 8.17
N LYS A 178 -7.11 -35.61 7.29
CA LYS A 178 -6.30 -34.38 7.22
C LYS A 178 -7.08 -33.22 7.79
N GLU A 179 -6.38 -32.35 8.52
CA GLU A 179 -6.92 -31.05 8.85
C GLU A 179 -6.93 -30.19 7.58
N PHE A 180 -7.98 -29.37 7.41
CA PHE A 180 -8.10 -28.48 6.26
C PHE A 180 -7.47 -27.12 6.57
N GLU A 181 -6.29 -26.85 6.00
CA GLU A 181 -5.55 -25.62 6.21
C GLU A 181 -5.70 -24.61 5.04
N ILE A 182 -5.13 -23.41 5.23
CA ILE A 182 -5.13 -22.34 4.20
C ILE A 182 -4.36 -22.80 2.95
N ALA A 183 -3.28 -23.59 3.13
CA ALA A 183 -2.50 -24.13 2.01
C ALA A 183 -3.33 -25.10 1.17
N ASP A 184 -4.07 -26.01 1.80
CA ASP A 184 -4.98 -26.93 1.11
C ASP A 184 -6.08 -26.17 0.37
N PHE A 185 -6.68 -25.17 1.03
CA PHE A 185 -7.66 -24.30 0.37
C PHE A 185 -7.08 -23.61 -0.86
N SER A 186 -5.84 -23.12 -0.82
CA SER A 186 -5.18 -22.50 -1.98
C SER A 186 -5.02 -23.49 -3.15
N GLU A 187 -4.62 -24.73 -2.88
CA GLU A 187 -4.49 -25.78 -3.90
C GLU A 187 -5.86 -26.12 -4.53
N LEU A 188 -6.89 -26.30 -3.70
CA LEU A 188 -8.25 -26.58 -4.18
C LEU A 188 -8.84 -25.38 -4.93
N LEU A 189 -8.56 -24.15 -4.49
CA LEU A 189 -8.98 -22.94 -5.18
C LEU A 189 -8.37 -22.87 -6.58
N ALA A 190 -7.07 -23.17 -6.72
CA ALA A 190 -6.42 -23.21 -8.03
C ALA A 190 -6.98 -24.29 -8.95
N LYS A 191 -7.39 -25.43 -8.39
CA LYS A 191 -7.95 -26.55 -9.14
C LYS A 191 -9.39 -26.31 -9.60
N PHE A 192 -10.25 -25.80 -8.72
CA PHE A 192 -11.70 -25.70 -8.97
C PHE A 192 -12.15 -24.29 -9.38
N PHE A 193 -11.39 -23.26 -9.03
CA PHE A 193 -11.67 -21.87 -9.40
C PHE A 193 -10.44 -21.20 -10.05
N PRO A 194 -9.88 -21.77 -11.14
CA PRO A 194 -8.65 -21.24 -11.76
C PRO A 194 -8.79 -19.78 -12.22
N ASN A 195 -10.00 -19.34 -12.55
CA ASN A 195 -10.28 -17.96 -12.97
C ASN A 195 -10.05 -16.92 -11.85
N LEU A 196 -10.07 -17.34 -10.59
CA LEU A 196 -9.76 -16.47 -9.44
C LEU A 196 -8.26 -16.36 -9.20
N ILE A 197 -7.43 -17.23 -9.77
CA ILE A 197 -5.98 -17.18 -9.63
C ILE A 197 -5.39 -16.25 -10.68
N CYS A 198 -4.68 -15.22 -10.23
CA CYS A 198 -4.10 -14.21 -11.10
C CYS A 198 -2.58 -14.39 -11.21
N SER A 199 -2.01 -14.12 -12.39
CA SER A 199 -0.54 -14.13 -12.56
C SER A 199 0.15 -12.98 -11.82
N SER A 200 -0.59 -11.92 -11.50
CA SER A 200 -0.09 -10.73 -10.83
C SER A 200 -1.18 -10.07 -9.98
N ARG A 201 -0.75 -9.11 -9.17
CA ARG A 201 -1.62 -8.24 -8.39
C ARG A 201 -2.55 -7.43 -9.30
N ARG A 202 -3.86 -7.68 -9.24
CA ARG A 202 -4.85 -6.98 -10.09
C ARG A 202 -6.24 -6.93 -9.47
N LEU A 203 -7.07 -6.06 -10.04
CA LEU A 203 -8.52 -6.06 -9.87
C LEU A 203 -9.13 -6.74 -11.09
N ILE A 204 -10.10 -7.63 -10.88
CA ILE A 204 -10.85 -8.31 -11.93
C ILE A 204 -12.35 -8.10 -11.74
N PRO A 205 -13.17 -8.11 -12.82
CA PRO A 205 -14.60 -8.23 -12.68
C PRO A 205 -14.95 -9.60 -12.07
N ASN A 206 -15.98 -9.64 -11.22
CA ASN A 206 -16.55 -10.89 -10.68
C ASN A 206 -17.48 -11.57 -11.69
N ILE A 207 -17.10 -11.58 -12.96
CA ILE A 207 -17.91 -12.09 -14.06
C ILE A 207 -16.96 -12.84 -15.01
N ASN A 208 -17.40 -13.98 -15.52
CA ASN A 208 -16.66 -14.78 -16.48
C ASN A 208 -16.83 -14.27 -17.92
N SER A 209 -16.24 -14.95 -18.90
CA SER A 209 -16.35 -14.57 -20.31
C SER A 209 -17.75 -14.72 -20.90
N THR A 210 -18.66 -15.45 -20.24
CA THR A 210 -20.04 -15.67 -20.68
C THR A 210 -21.03 -14.72 -20.02
N GLY A 211 -20.59 -13.87 -19.08
CA GLY A 211 -21.45 -12.93 -18.36
C GLY A 211 -21.98 -13.45 -17.03
N ASP A 212 -21.62 -14.66 -16.62
CA ASP A 212 -22.05 -15.24 -15.34
C ASP A 212 -21.12 -14.83 -14.18
N VAL A 213 -21.69 -14.66 -13.00
CA VAL A 213 -20.95 -14.31 -11.77
C VAL A 213 -19.95 -15.43 -11.43
N LEU A 214 -18.68 -15.08 -11.20
CA LEU A 214 -17.65 -16.07 -10.85
C LEU A 214 -17.92 -16.70 -9.48
N VAL A 215 -18.21 -15.86 -8.48
CA VAL A 215 -18.53 -16.29 -7.11
C VAL A 215 -19.59 -15.39 -6.48
N SER A 216 -20.47 -15.99 -5.68
CA SER A 216 -21.51 -15.24 -4.95
C SER A 216 -20.95 -14.56 -3.70
N ASP A 217 -21.67 -13.55 -3.20
CA ASP A 217 -21.31 -12.86 -1.96
C ASP A 217 -21.36 -13.80 -0.74
N ASP A 218 -22.33 -14.72 -0.69
CA ASP A 218 -22.43 -15.75 0.35
C ASP A 218 -21.22 -16.70 0.33
N TRP A 219 -20.74 -17.06 -0.86
CA TRP A 219 -19.53 -17.88 -1.00
C TRP A 219 -18.31 -17.15 -0.47
N LEU A 220 -18.12 -15.87 -0.85
CA LEU A 220 -17.02 -15.05 -0.36
C LEU A 220 -17.07 -14.87 1.16
N LYS A 221 -18.27 -14.67 1.70
CA LYS A 221 -18.49 -14.60 3.15
C LYS A 221 -18.04 -15.89 3.83
N ASN A 222 -18.46 -17.06 3.35
CA ASN A 222 -18.05 -18.36 3.90
C ASN A 222 -16.53 -18.56 3.81
N VAL A 223 -15.91 -18.19 2.69
CA VAL A 223 -14.45 -18.26 2.52
C VAL A 223 -13.74 -17.37 3.54
N TRP A 224 -14.17 -16.13 3.72
CA TRP A 224 -13.52 -15.25 4.69
C TRP A 224 -13.82 -15.62 6.14
N GLU A 225 -14.96 -16.22 6.46
CA GLU A 225 -15.21 -16.83 7.77
C GLU A 225 -14.25 -18.00 8.03
N PHE A 226 -14.04 -18.88 7.05
CA PHE A 226 -13.04 -19.96 7.14
C PHE A 226 -11.62 -19.39 7.35
N LEU A 227 -11.18 -18.47 6.49
CA LEU A 227 -9.84 -17.88 6.60
C LEU A 227 -9.66 -17.18 7.95
N SER A 228 -10.65 -16.42 8.40
CA SER A 228 -10.62 -15.75 9.70
C SER A 228 -10.55 -16.76 10.85
N SER A 229 -11.22 -17.92 10.75
CA SER A 229 -11.18 -18.96 11.79
C SER A 229 -9.80 -19.61 11.95
N LYS A 230 -9.01 -19.66 10.87
CA LYS A 230 -7.64 -20.22 10.85
C LYS A 230 -6.56 -19.20 11.17
N ILE A 231 -6.88 -17.91 11.13
CA ILE A 231 -5.96 -16.83 11.46
C ILE A 231 -6.23 -16.39 12.90
N HIS A 232 -5.53 -17.01 13.85
CA HIS A 232 -5.54 -16.57 15.25
C HIS A 232 -4.78 -15.25 15.45
N SER A 233 -5.20 -14.50 16.48
CA SER A 233 -4.79 -13.15 16.92
C SER A 233 -3.29 -12.98 17.23
N GLU A 234 -2.40 -13.33 16.32
CA GLU A 234 -0.95 -13.13 16.46
C GLU A 234 -0.40 -12.17 15.42
N SER A 235 0.63 -11.42 15.78
CA SER A 235 1.24 -10.27 15.07
C SER A 235 1.75 -10.50 13.62
N HIS A 236 1.48 -11.65 13.00
CA HIS A 236 1.87 -12.03 11.64
C HIS A 236 0.72 -12.58 10.76
N GLU A 237 -0.51 -12.17 11.03
CA GLU A 237 -1.75 -12.64 10.36
C GLU A 237 -1.67 -12.66 8.82
N LEU A 238 -1.16 -11.60 8.19
CA LEU A 238 -1.06 -11.50 6.73
C LEU A 238 -0.05 -12.46 6.10
N LYS A 239 0.99 -12.90 6.84
CA LYS A 239 1.98 -13.85 6.30
C LYS A 239 1.36 -15.23 6.06
N LYS A 240 0.37 -15.62 6.88
CA LYS A 240 -0.37 -16.88 6.73
C LYS A 240 -1.19 -16.92 5.41
N LEU A 241 -1.55 -15.75 4.86
CA LEU A 241 -2.25 -15.62 3.59
C LEU A 241 -1.33 -15.54 2.35
N SER A 242 -0.01 -15.73 2.52
CA SER A 242 0.96 -15.60 1.41
C SER A 242 0.68 -16.56 0.24
N CYS A 243 0.22 -17.78 0.51
CA CYS A 243 -0.19 -18.76 -0.50
C CYS A 243 -1.46 -18.35 -1.28
N LEU A 244 -2.20 -17.35 -0.81
CA LEU A 244 -3.40 -16.79 -1.46
C LEU A 244 -3.15 -15.39 -2.03
N SER A 245 -1.90 -14.89 -2.00
CA SER A 245 -1.53 -13.53 -2.42
C SER A 245 -2.07 -13.13 -3.81
N ASN A 246 -2.13 -14.09 -4.72
CA ASN A 246 -2.59 -13.95 -6.10
C ASN A 246 -4.05 -14.36 -6.33
N ALA A 247 -4.76 -14.83 -5.31
CA ALA A 247 -6.16 -15.22 -5.39
C ALA A 247 -7.06 -13.98 -5.29
N ALA A 248 -7.94 -13.78 -6.26
CA ALA A 248 -8.92 -12.69 -6.31
C ALA A 248 -10.11 -12.98 -5.38
N LEU A 249 -9.92 -12.74 -4.08
CA LEU A 249 -10.90 -13.04 -3.04
C LEU A 249 -11.39 -11.79 -2.29
N LEU A 250 -10.80 -10.62 -2.50
CA LEU A 250 -11.20 -9.40 -1.81
C LEU A 250 -12.39 -8.77 -2.55
N PRO A 251 -13.57 -8.66 -1.92
CA PRO A 251 -14.72 -7.96 -2.52
C PRO A 251 -14.47 -6.46 -2.51
N ILE A 252 -14.51 -5.83 -3.69
CA ILE A 252 -14.26 -4.40 -3.88
C ILE A 252 -15.55 -3.71 -4.34
N GLU A 253 -15.83 -2.52 -3.79
CA GLU A 253 -16.93 -1.67 -4.24
C GLU A 253 -16.71 -1.24 -5.69
N SER A 254 -17.77 -1.31 -6.47
CA SER A 254 -17.77 -0.82 -7.85
C SER A 254 -17.95 0.69 -7.83
N GLY A 255 -16.95 1.41 -8.34
CA GLY A 255 -17.04 2.87 -8.52
C GLY A 255 -18.30 3.26 -9.31
N SER A 256 -18.90 4.38 -8.91
CA SER A 256 -20.24 4.82 -9.32
C SER A 256 -20.50 4.85 -10.84
N ASN A 257 -21.76 4.54 -11.16
CA ASN A 257 -22.50 4.49 -12.44
C ASN A 257 -22.67 3.12 -13.12
N ASP A 258 -21.81 2.12 -12.86
CA ASP A 258 -22.06 0.73 -13.22
C ASP A 258 -22.28 -0.11 -11.95
N SER A 259 -23.47 0.02 -11.37
CA SER A 259 -23.93 -0.76 -10.21
C SER A 259 -24.09 -2.26 -10.50
N SER A 260 -23.74 -2.71 -11.70
CA SER A 260 -24.04 -4.05 -12.22
C SER A 260 -22.87 -5.03 -12.17
N GLN A 261 -21.63 -4.60 -11.89
CA GLN A 261 -20.48 -5.51 -11.90
C GLN A 261 -19.67 -5.45 -10.62
N SER A 262 -19.88 -6.41 -9.71
CA SER A 262 -19.01 -6.59 -8.53
C SER A 262 -17.56 -6.87 -8.96
N LYS A 263 -16.58 -6.36 -8.20
CA LYS A 263 -15.16 -6.51 -8.51
C LYS A 263 -14.45 -7.29 -7.42
N LEU A 264 -13.43 -8.06 -7.82
CA LEU A 264 -12.56 -8.79 -6.91
C LEU A 264 -11.13 -8.30 -7.04
N ALA A 265 -10.43 -8.18 -5.91
CA ALA A 265 -9.01 -7.90 -5.86
C ALA A 265 -8.23 -9.09 -5.30
N THR A 266 -7.00 -9.27 -5.78
CA THR A 266 -6.08 -10.26 -5.23
C THR A 266 -5.80 -10.01 -3.75
N VAL A 267 -5.71 -11.03 -2.89
CA VAL A 267 -5.48 -10.87 -1.43
C VAL A 267 -4.27 -10.01 -1.10
N SER A 268 -3.22 -10.03 -1.93
CA SER A 268 -2.05 -9.15 -1.78
C SER A 268 -2.38 -7.66 -1.84
N LEU A 269 -3.52 -7.25 -2.39
CA LEU A 269 -4.01 -5.85 -2.40
C LEU A 269 -4.60 -5.40 -1.08
N LEU A 270 -4.87 -6.30 -0.12
CA LEU A 270 -5.52 -5.97 1.14
C LEU A 270 -4.92 -4.74 1.87
N PRO A 271 -3.58 -4.55 1.95
CA PRO A 271 -2.99 -3.36 2.56
C PRO A 271 -3.22 -2.04 1.81
N CYS A 272 -3.77 -2.09 0.60
CA CYS A 272 -4.04 -0.95 -0.28
C CYS A 272 -5.53 -0.66 -0.44
N VAL A 273 -6.39 -1.46 0.19
CA VAL A 273 -7.84 -1.28 0.14
C VAL A 273 -8.26 -0.36 1.28
N LEU A 274 -9.17 0.56 0.97
CA LEU A 274 -9.77 1.48 1.91
C LEU A 274 -11.05 0.89 2.52
N CYS A 275 -11.22 1.06 3.82
CA CYS A 275 -12.45 0.79 4.53
C CYS A 275 -13.05 2.13 4.98
N VAL A 276 -14.20 2.48 4.40
CA VAL A 276 -14.94 3.68 4.76
C VAL A 276 -15.95 3.31 5.85
N ASP A 277 -15.55 3.50 7.11
CA ASP A 277 -16.42 3.24 8.24
C ASP A 277 -17.43 4.39 8.39
N GLY A 278 -18.72 4.14 8.16
CA GLY A 278 -19.80 5.14 8.31
C GLY A 278 -20.00 5.70 9.73
N ARG A 279 -19.17 5.28 10.70
CA ARG A 279 -19.19 5.77 12.10
C ARG A 279 -18.05 6.75 12.41
N ALA A 280 -17.14 7.02 11.47
CA ALA A 280 -16.05 7.96 11.69
C ALA A 280 -16.58 9.40 11.83
N SER A 281 -16.03 10.15 12.78
CA SER A 281 -16.23 11.60 12.83
C SER A 281 -15.48 12.22 11.65
N LEU A 282 -16.20 12.51 10.57
CA LEU A 282 -15.61 13.03 9.34
C LEU A 282 -15.29 14.52 9.50
N SER A 283 -14.06 14.82 9.90
CA SER A 283 -13.50 16.16 9.76
C SER A 283 -13.50 16.58 8.28
N ASN A 284 -13.51 17.89 7.99
CA ASN A 284 -13.42 18.38 6.62
C ASN A 284 -12.19 17.83 5.88
N LEU A 285 -11.06 17.64 6.58
CA LEU A 285 -9.87 17.03 6.00
C LEU A 285 -10.09 15.56 5.63
N ASN A 286 -10.76 14.78 6.47
CA ASN A 286 -11.07 13.38 6.16
C ASN A 286 -12.01 13.28 4.95
N ILE A 287 -12.97 14.20 4.81
CA ILE A 287 -13.84 14.28 3.63
C ILE A 287 -13.03 14.59 2.37
N ASP A 288 -12.19 15.63 2.42
CA ASP A 288 -11.30 16.01 1.31
C ASP A 288 -10.35 14.86 0.93
N LEU A 289 -9.85 14.12 1.92
CA LEU A 289 -8.96 12.97 1.72
C LEU A 289 -9.68 11.81 1.04
N LEU A 290 -10.90 11.47 1.48
CA LEU A 290 -11.70 10.43 0.87
C LEU A 290 -12.06 10.81 -0.58
N ALA A 291 -12.42 12.06 -0.84
CA ALA A 291 -12.65 12.56 -2.20
C ALA A 291 -11.39 12.46 -3.08
N ALA A 292 -10.23 12.85 -2.56
CA ALA A 292 -8.95 12.71 -3.26
C ALA A 292 -8.61 11.25 -3.58
N LEU A 293 -8.89 10.32 -2.66
CA LEU A 293 -8.67 8.88 -2.87
C LEU A 293 -9.68 8.30 -3.88
N ASP A 294 -10.91 8.80 -3.92
CA ASP A 294 -11.92 8.40 -4.89
C ASP A 294 -11.56 8.84 -6.31
N GLU A 295 -11.07 10.07 -6.48
CA GLU A 295 -10.51 10.56 -7.74
C GLU A 295 -9.28 9.77 -8.19
N LEU A 296 -8.48 9.27 -7.24
CA LEU A 296 -7.38 8.34 -7.50
C LEU A 296 -7.87 6.91 -7.73
N HIS A 297 -9.18 6.66 -7.78
CA HIS A 297 -9.83 5.35 -7.85
C HIS A 297 -9.21 4.33 -6.89
N CYS A 298 -9.09 4.73 -5.62
CA CYS A 298 -8.71 3.85 -4.52
C CYS A 298 -9.73 2.71 -4.40
N PRO A 299 -9.29 1.44 -4.35
CA PRO A 299 -10.21 0.34 -4.11
C PRO A 299 -10.79 0.42 -2.70
N LYS A 300 -12.10 0.26 -2.56
CA LYS A 300 -12.81 0.21 -1.29
C LYS A 300 -13.33 -1.20 -1.02
N ILE A 301 -13.25 -1.66 0.22
CA ILE A 301 -13.73 -2.99 0.59
C ILE A 301 -15.26 -3.02 0.63
N ASN A 302 -15.88 -3.99 -0.04
CA ASN A 302 -17.32 -4.26 0.06
C ASN A 302 -17.55 -5.53 0.91
N SER A 303 -17.27 -5.44 2.21
CA SER A 303 -17.48 -6.58 3.12
C SER A 303 -17.55 -6.14 4.58
N ASP A 304 -18.49 -6.73 5.32
CA ASP A 304 -18.62 -6.56 6.77
C ASP A 304 -17.73 -7.49 7.60
N ASN A 305 -16.96 -8.38 6.98
CA ASN A 305 -16.03 -9.25 7.69
C ASN A 305 -15.02 -8.43 8.52
N TYR A 306 -15.00 -8.69 9.83
CA TYR A 306 -14.18 -7.95 10.80
C TYR A 306 -12.68 -8.04 10.50
N PHE A 307 -12.18 -9.21 10.11
CA PHE A 307 -10.78 -9.41 9.78
C PHE A 307 -10.34 -8.56 8.58
N LEU A 308 -11.14 -8.54 7.51
CA LEU A 308 -10.85 -7.71 6.34
C LEU A 308 -10.81 -6.22 6.69
N ARG A 309 -11.85 -5.73 7.38
CA ARG A 309 -11.95 -4.31 7.78
C ARG A 309 -10.84 -3.92 8.75
N SER A 310 -10.45 -4.83 9.65
CA SER A 310 -9.36 -4.60 10.57
C SER A 310 -8.00 -4.51 9.85
N HIS A 311 -7.83 -5.05 8.66
CA HIS A 311 -6.56 -5.01 7.91
C HIS A 311 -6.50 -3.95 6.79
N CYS A 312 -7.65 -3.41 6.38
CA CYS A 312 -7.73 -2.31 5.42
C CYS A 312 -7.23 -0.97 6.00
N GLY A 313 -6.92 -0.02 5.12
CA GLY A 313 -6.70 1.37 5.52
C GLY A 313 -8.01 2.03 5.94
N SER A 314 -7.96 2.90 6.93
CA SER A 314 -9.10 3.71 7.38
C SER A 314 -8.56 5.03 7.90
N VAL A 315 -9.29 6.12 7.70
CA VAL A 315 -8.88 7.47 8.09
C VAL A 315 -8.58 7.60 9.59
N ASP A 316 -9.15 6.74 10.42
CA ASP A 316 -8.89 6.69 11.86
C ASP A 316 -7.65 5.85 12.24
N ARG A 317 -7.00 5.23 11.25
CA ARG A 317 -5.83 4.35 11.43
C ARG A 317 -4.65 4.81 10.53
N PRO A 318 -3.94 5.89 10.92
CA PRO A 318 -2.93 6.54 10.09
C PRO A 318 -1.83 5.60 9.59
N ALA A 319 -1.37 4.66 10.42
CA ALA A 319 -0.33 3.71 10.04
C ALA A 319 -0.74 2.78 8.88
N LYS A 320 -2.03 2.45 8.77
CA LYS A 320 -2.59 1.66 7.66
C LYS A 320 -2.87 2.54 6.45
N MET A 321 -3.32 3.78 6.65
CA MET A 321 -3.45 4.77 5.56
C MET A 321 -2.13 5.02 4.86
N LEU A 322 -1.00 5.05 5.59
CA LEU A 322 0.31 5.20 4.96
C LEU A 322 0.63 4.06 3.99
N ARG A 323 0.15 2.84 4.25
CA ARG A 323 0.27 1.70 3.33
C ARG A 323 -0.61 1.90 2.09
N VAL A 324 -1.84 2.38 2.28
CA VAL A 324 -2.76 2.73 1.18
C VAL A 324 -2.13 3.80 0.28
N PHE A 325 -1.60 4.88 0.85
CA PHE A 325 -0.89 5.93 0.11
C PHE A 325 0.29 5.35 -0.67
N ASN A 326 1.13 4.56 -0.02
CA ASN A 326 2.28 3.94 -0.69
C ASN A 326 1.86 3.03 -1.85
N CYS A 327 0.75 2.29 -1.73
CA CYS A 327 0.29 1.46 -2.84
C CYS A 327 -0.23 2.27 -4.03
N ILE A 328 -1.11 3.23 -3.76
CA ILE A 328 -1.84 3.95 -4.80
C ILE A 328 -0.92 4.91 -5.53
N LEU A 329 -0.15 5.68 -4.77
CA LEU A 329 0.68 6.75 -5.31
C LEU A 329 1.92 6.23 -6.05
N MET A 330 2.33 4.99 -5.79
CA MET A 330 3.36 4.33 -6.62
C MET A 330 2.85 3.89 -7.99
N SER A 331 1.53 3.82 -8.18
CA SER A 331 0.89 3.43 -9.44
C SER A 331 0.24 4.59 -10.20
N LYS A 332 -0.12 5.66 -9.48
CA LYS A 332 -0.85 6.81 -10.03
C LYS A 332 -0.23 8.11 -9.54
N SER A 333 -0.05 9.07 -10.44
CA SER A 333 0.43 10.39 -10.12
C SER A 333 -0.70 11.25 -9.55
N PRO A 334 -0.56 11.80 -8.33
CA PRO A 334 -1.57 12.68 -7.77
C PRO A 334 -1.54 14.08 -8.39
N SER A 335 -2.67 14.78 -8.35
CA SER A 335 -2.72 16.22 -8.58
C SER A 335 -2.11 16.98 -7.39
N SER A 336 -1.74 18.25 -7.58
CA SER A 336 -1.20 19.07 -6.49
C SER A 336 -2.19 19.23 -5.33
N ARG A 337 -3.50 19.26 -5.61
CA ARG A 337 -4.58 19.30 -4.59
C ARG A 337 -4.61 18.00 -3.79
N GLN A 338 -4.61 16.85 -4.45
CA GLN A 338 -4.62 15.53 -3.80
C GLN A 338 -3.37 15.32 -2.94
N ALA A 339 -2.20 15.66 -3.49
CA ALA A 339 -0.92 15.60 -2.80
C ALA A 339 -0.89 16.47 -1.53
N PHE A 340 -1.44 17.68 -1.61
CA PHE A 340 -1.57 18.59 -0.47
C PHE A 340 -2.44 18.00 0.65
N VAL A 341 -3.61 17.44 0.30
CA VAL A 341 -4.53 16.83 1.27
C VAL A 341 -3.88 15.63 1.98
N VAL A 342 -3.15 14.78 1.23
CA VAL A 342 -2.41 13.65 1.80
C VAL A 342 -1.31 14.15 2.76
N LEU A 343 -0.53 15.16 2.37
CA LEU A 343 0.49 15.76 3.23
C LEU A 343 -0.12 16.36 4.51
N GLN A 344 -1.26 17.05 4.39
CA GLN A 344 -1.95 17.61 5.55
C GLN A 344 -2.43 16.51 6.51
N TYR A 345 -3.00 15.43 5.99
CA TYR A 345 -3.41 14.28 6.80
C TYR A 345 -2.22 13.63 7.52
N ILE A 346 -1.07 13.47 6.83
CA ILE A 346 0.16 12.95 7.44
C ILE A 346 0.65 13.87 8.55
N GLN A 347 0.59 15.19 8.36
CA GLN A 347 1.01 16.17 9.37
C GLN A 347 0.11 16.12 10.61
N GLU A 348 -1.22 16.13 10.44
CA GLU A 348 -2.17 16.09 11.55
C GLU A 348 -2.07 14.78 12.36
N ASN A 349 -1.69 13.69 11.69
CA ASN A 349 -1.53 12.38 12.31
C ASN A 349 -0.07 11.99 12.62
N TRP A 350 0.88 12.94 12.54
CA TRP A 350 2.30 12.65 12.68
C TRP A 350 2.63 11.94 14.00
N GLN A 351 2.07 12.42 15.12
CA GLN A 351 2.30 11.82 16.43
C GLN A 351 1.74 10.39 16.54
N SER A 352 0.58 10.13 15.93
CA SER A 352 0.00 8.79 15.85
C SER A 352 0.87 7.85 15.02
N LEU A 353 1.42 8.33 13.90
CA LEU A 353 2.35 7.58 13.07
C LEU A 353 3.65 7.22 13.80
N LEU A 354 4.16 8.10 14.66
CA LEU A 354 5.35 7.83 15.49
C LEU A 354 5.14 6.72 16.52
N SER A 355 3.89 6.38 16.88
CA SER A 355 3.62 5.20 17.72
C SER A 355 3.88 3.87 16.99
N ALA A 356 3.80 3.87 15.65
CA ALA A 356 3.94 2.68 14.82
C ALA A 356 5.31 2.59 14.12
N TYR A 357 6.02 3.71 13.96
CA TYR A 357 7.27 3.80 13.21
C TYR A 357 8.30 4.65 13.94
N LYS A 358 9.59 4.30 13.80
CA LYS A 358 10.69 5.18 14.22
C LYS A 358 10.72 6.43 13.33
N VAL A 359 11.16 7.57 13.87
CA VAL A 359 11.20 8.86 13.15
C VAL A 359 11.92 8.74 11.80
N GLU A 360 13.13 8.17 11.79
CA GLU A 360 13.93 8.00 10.56
C GLU A 360 13.22 7.13 9.51
N GLN A 361 12.57 6.05 9.95
CA GLN A 361 11.80 5.17 9.09
C GLN A 361 10.59 5.89 8.50
N LEU A 362 9.85 6.64 9.32
CA LEU A 362 8.68 7.41 8.88
C LEU A 362 9.10 8.48 7.86
N CYS A 363 10.15 9.24 8.16
CA CYS A 363 10.71 10.22 7.23
C CYS A 363 11.09 9.57 5.89
N THR A 364 11.73 8.40 5.92
CA THR A 364 12.11 7.67 4.71
C THR A 364 10.87 7.25 3.90
N ILE A 365 9.84 6.71 4.55
CA ILE A 365 8.60 6.30 3.87
C ILE A 365 7.92 7.52 3.24
N VAL A 366 7.77 8.60 4.00
CA VAL A 366 7.06 9.80 3.53
C VAL A 366 7.83 10.49 2.40
N LYS A 367 9.17 10.58 2.45
CA LYS A 367 10.00 11.14 1.36
C LYS A 367 9.91 10.33 0.06
N LYS A 368 9.63 9.02 0.14
CA LYS A 368 9.44 8.14 -1.03
C LYS A 368 8.11 8.35 -1.75
N LEU A 369 7.10 8.92 -1.08
CA LEU A 369 5.81 9.19 -1.71
C LEU A 369 5.91 10.33 -2.73
N PRO A 370 5.30 10.21 -3.92
CA PRO A 370 5.29 11.27 -4.92
C PRO A 370 4.22 12.33 -4.62
N ILE A 371 4.32 12.98 -3.46
CA ILE A 371 3.33 13.93 -2.94
C ILE A 371 3.91 15.32 -2.69
N PHE A 372 5.19 15.54 -2.97
CA PHE A 372 5.81 16.85 -2.80
C PHE A 372 5.69 17.67 -4.07
N VAL A 373 5.08 18.84 -3.98
CA VAL A 373 4.79 19.70 -5.13
C VAL A 373 5.97 20.62 -5.41
N THR A 374 6.57 20.47 -6.58
CA THR A 374 7.66 21.33 -7.08
C THR A 374 7.13 22.69 -7.53
N LEU A 375 8.03 23.62 -7.84
CA LEU A 375 7.67 24.96 -8.32
C LEU A 375 6.88 24.98 -9.64
N ASP A 376 7.09 24.00 -10.52
CA ASP A 376 6.31 23.76 -11.75
C ASP A 376 5.02 22.95 -11.51
N GLY A 377 4.65 22.68 -10.27
CA GLY A 377 3.40 22.01 -9.91
C GLY A 377 3.42 20.48 -10.04
N GLN A 378 4.57 19.89 -10.40
CA GLN A 378 4.71 18.43 -10.48
C GLN A 378 4.79 17.81 -9.09
N CYS A 379 4.17 16.64 -8.92
CA CYS A 379 4.27 15.87 -7.67
C CYS A 379 5.41 14.86 -7.79
N VAL A 380 6.42 14.96 -6.92
CA VAL A 380 7.64 14.15 -6.98
C VAL A 380 7.95 13.49 -5.65
N SER A 381 8.71 12.39 -5.71
CA SER A 381 9.41 11.86 -4.55
C SER A 381 10.73 12.61 -4.34
N VAL A 382 11.07 12.80 -3.07
CA VAL A 382 12.27 13.50 -2.60
C VAL A 382 13.21 12.59 -1.79
N SER A 383 13.04 11.27 -1.90
CA SER A 383 13.98 10.31 -1.31
C SER A 383 15.39 10.58 -1.85
N ASP A 384 16.36 10.65 -0.96
CA ASP A 384 17.79 10.76 -1.29
C ASP A 384 18.16 12.03 -2.08
N LYS A 385 17.33 13.08 -2.00
CA LYS A 385 17.56 14.37 -2.65
C LYS A 385 17.74 15.50 -1.63
N THR A 386 18.50 16.52 -2.03
CA THR A 386 18.58 17.80 -1.32
C THR A 386 17.32 18.59 -1.60
N VAL A 387 16.58 18.95 -0.54
CA VAL A 387 15.26 19.59 -0.68
C VAL A 387 15.31 21.02 -0.15
N TYR A 388 14.95 21.97 -1.00
CA TYR A 388 14.73 23.35 -0.61
C TYR A 388 13.25 23.73 -0.77
N VAL A 389 12.68 24.32 0.27
CA VAL A 389 11.32 24.88 0.25
C VAL A 389 11.42 26.37 -0.02
N LEU A 390 10.88 26.80 -1.15
CA LEU A 390 11.00 28.17 -1.61
C LEU A 390 9.71 28.96 -1.30
N SER A 391 9.87 30.05 -0.55
CA SER A 391 8.79 30.92 -0.07
C SER A 391 8.16 31.84 -1.12
N ALA A 392 8.49 31.65 -2.39
CA ALA A 392 8.46 32.73 -3.36
C ALA A 392 7.84 32.35 -4.69
N LYS A 393 7.02 33.25 -5.20
CA LYS A 393 6.78 33.34 -6.64
C LYS A 393 8.09 33.81 -7.25
N ILE A 394 8.81 32.91 -7.90
CA ILE A 394 9.91 33.21 -8.83
C ILE A 394 9.40 32.80 -10.22
N ALA A 395 9.85 33.49 -11.27
CA ALA A 395 9.55 33.07 -12.63
C ALA A 395 10.07 31.64 -12.84
N THR A 396 9.19 30.74 -13.27
CA THR A 396 9.51 29.32 -13.54
C THR A 396 9.81 29.05 -15.01
N SER A 397 9.74 30.10 -15.86
CA SER A 397 10.24 30.09 -17.23
C SER A 397 11.71 29.65 -17.23
N ASP A 398 12.09 28.80 -18.18
CA ASP A 398 13.44 28.23 -18.28
C ASP A 398 13.96 27.53 -17.01
N MET A 399 13.08 27.06 -16.11
CA MET A 399 13.48 26.36 -14.87
C MET A 399 14.30 25.09 -15.10
N HIS A 400 14.22 24.50 -16.29
CA HIS A 400 15.08 23.38 -16.66
C HIS A 400 16.58 23.73 -16.68
N LEU A 401 16.95 25.00 -16.84
CA LEU A 401 18.36 25.46 -16.88
C LEU A 401 18.99 25.61 -15.49
N TRP A 402 18.18 25.82 -14.45
CA TRP A 402 18.65 26.00 -13.07
C TRP A 402 18.13 24.95 -12.08
N LYS A 403 17.47 23.90 -12.58
CA LYS A 403 17.37 22.61 -11.88
C LYS A 403 18.78 21.99 -11.90
N LEU A 404 19.64 22.48 -11.02
CA LEU A 404 20.98 21.95 -10.78
C LEU A 404 20.83 20.48 -10.37
N ASP A 405 21.18 19.59 -11.29
CA ASP A 405 21.26 18.13 -11.13
C ASP A 405 19.97 17.37 -10.74
N GLN A 406 19.99 16.04 -10.90
CA GLN A 406 18.88 15.16 -10.50
C GLN A 406 18.78 15.00 -8.96
N SER A 407 19.72 15.55 -8.21
CA SER A 407 19.86 15.41 -6.76
C SER A 407 19.21 16.54 -5.96
N THR A 408 18.84 17.66 -6.59
CA THR A 408 18.18 18.80 -5.93
C THR A 408 16.71 18.94 -6.31
N VAL A 409 15.84 19.19 -5.32
CA VAL A 409 14.41 19.45 -5.53
C VAL A 409 14.01 20.77 -4.87
N LEU A 410 13.33 21.61 -5.66
CA LEU A 410 12.78 22.88 -5.21
C LEU A 410 11.28 22.77 -5.07
N LEU A 411 10.81 22.79 -3.83
CA LEU A 411 9.41 22.67 -3.46
C LEU A 411 8.76 24.04 -3.30
N LYS A 412 7.47 24.11 -3.64
CA LYS A 412 6.65 25.26 -3.34
C LYS A 412 6.39 25.35 -1.84
N GLN A 413 6.52 26.54 -1.25
CA GLN A 413 6.13 26.75 0.14
C GLN A 413 4.62 26.66 0.30
N GLU A 414 4.19 25.80 1.22
CA GLU A 414 2.83 25.73 1.71
C GLU A 414 2.81 25.98 3.21
N ASN A 415 2.26 27.14 3.61
CA ASN A 415 2.34 27.60 5.01
C ASN A 415 1.67 26.62 6.00
N GLN A 416 0.67 25.88 5.54
CA GLN A 416 -0.02 24.87 6.34
C GLN A 416 0.83 23.62 6.59
N LEU A 417 1.92 23.40 5.84
CA LEU A 417 2.78 22.21 5.92
C LEU A 417 4.14 22.47 6.59
N LYS A 418 4.31 23.65 7.23
CA LYS A 418 5.58 24.05 7.86
C LYS A 418 6.08 23.05 8.90
N ASN A 419 5.18 22.48 9.70
CA ASN A 419 5.55 21.55 10.76
C ASN A 419 6.08 20.25 10.16
N LEU A 420 5.40 19.70 9.15
CA LEU A 420 5.83 18.51 8.44
C LEU A 420 7.19 18.71 7.76
N PHE A 421 7.38 19.82 7.05
CA PHE A 421 8.65 20.13 6.40
C PHE A 421 9.81 20.27 7.40
N THR A 422 9.52 20.79 8.60
CA THR A 422 10.49 20.82 9.70
C THR A 422 10.82 19.41 10.19
N CYS A 423 9.80 18.55 10.40
CA CYS A 423 10.01 17.15 10.79
C CYS A 423 10.81 16.35 9.74
N LEU A 424 10.66 16.66 8.46
CA LEU A 424 11.41 16.04 7.36
C LEU A 424 12.81 16.64 7.14
N SER A 425 13.16 17.68 7.92
CA SER A 425 14.43 18.42 7.85
C SER A 425 14.68 19.08 6.50
N PHE A 426 13.64 19.65 5.88
CA PHE A 426 13.79 20.42 4.65
C PHE A 426 14.31 21.83 4.93
N SER A 427 15.24 22.30 4.10
CA SER A 427 15.81 23.63 4.25
C SER A 427 14.89 24.68 3.60
N ASN A 428 14.56 25.74 4.34
CA ASN A 428 13.88 26.87 3.75
C ASN A 428 14.88 27.73 2.97
N LEU A 429 14.54 28.05 1.73
CA LEU A 429 15.33 28.95 0.90
C LEU A 429 14.54 30.24 0.69
N ASP A 430 15.16 31.37 1.00
CA ASP A 430 14.58 32.67 0.70
C ASP A 430 14.87 33.07 -0.76
N GLN A 431 14.17 34.09 -1.24
CA GLN A 431 14.34 34.55 -2.63
C GLN A 431 15.77 34.97 -2.95
N TRP A 432 16.47 35.60 -2.01
CA TRP A 432 17.84 36.08 -2.23
C TRP A 432 18.79 34.89 -2.36
N GLY A 433 18.69 33.91 -1.47
CA GLY A 433 19.41 32.65 -1.57
C GLY A 433 19.14 31.91 -2.88
N ALA A 434 17.89 31.91 -3.36
CA ALA A 434 17.55 31.30 -4.65
C ALA A 434 18.20 32.02 -5.84
N TYR A 435 18.21 33.36 -5.84
CA TYR A 435 18.91 34.12 -6.87
C TYR A 435 20.41 33.84 -6.87
N ALA A 436 21.04 33.81 -5.69
CA ALA A 436 22.47 33.57 -5.57
C ALA A 436 22.86 32.13 -5.97
N ALA A 437 22.09 31.13 -5.54
CA ALA A 437 22.46 29.73 -5.70
C ALA A 437 22.06 29.14 -7.07
N PHE A 438 20.94 29.57 -7.65
CA PHE A 438 20.35 28.90 -8.81
C PHE A 438 20.17 29.80 -10.03
N ILE A 439 19.74 31.05 -9.85
CA ILE A 439 19.25 31.87 -10.98
C ILE A 439 20.38 32.69 -11.61
N LEU A 440 21.11 33.49 -10.82
CA LEU A 440 22.19 34.34 -11.33
C LEU A 440 23.35 33.55 -11.96
N PRO A 441 23.77 32.39 -11.44
CA PRO A 441 24.86 31.61 -12.03
C PRO A 441 24.64 31.19 -13.49
N VAL A 442 23.38 30.96 -13.90
CA VAL A 442 23.02 30.56 -15.27
C VAL A 442 22.24 31.63 -16.02
N PHE A 443 22.19 32.86 -15.50
CA PHE A 443 21.33 33.92 -16.03
C PHE A 443 21.60 34.22 -17.50
N SER A 444 22.84 34.10 -17.96
CA SER A 444 23.25 34.30 -19.35
C SER A 444 22.56 33.35 -20.34
N GLU A 445 22.19 32.15 -19.91
CA GLU A 445 21.57 31.11 -20.73
C GLU A 445 20.05 31.31 -20.93
N PHE A 446 19.43 32.15 -20.11
CA PHE A 446 18.00 32.41 -20.18
C PHE A 446 17.59 33.12 -21.48
N SER A 447 16.35 32.83 -21.91
CA SER A 447 15.69 33.60 -22.95
C SER A 447 15.53 35.07 -22.54
N ASN A 448 15.49 35.98 -23.52
CA ASN A 448 15.33 37.41 -23.23
C ASN A 448 14.08 37.70 -22.40
N SER A 449 12.96 37.01 -22.67
CA SER A 449 11.72 37.14 -21.89
C SER A 449 11.92 36.76 -20.42
N THR A 450 12.64 35.66 -20.16
CA THR A 450 12.90 35.19 -18.78
C THR A 450 13.85 36.14 -18.06
N LYS A 451 14.90 36.64 -18.74
CA LYS A 451 15.79 37.66 -18.18
C LYS A 451 15.03 38.91 -17.76
N PHE A 452 14.17 39.45 -18.62
CA PHE A 452 13.35 40.62 -18.28
C PHE A 452 12.42 40.36 -17.09
N GLN A 453 11.79 39.18 -17.00
CA GLN A 453 10.96 38.81 -15.85
C GLN A 453 11.76 38.83 -14.55
N HIS A 454 12.93 38.19 -14.52
CA HIS A 454 13.78 38.19 -13.32
C HIS A 454 14.31 39.58 -12.96
N ILE A 455 14.66 40.41 -13.95
CA ILE A 455 15.10 41.79 -13.71
C ILE A 455 13.97 42.62 -13.08
N ASP A 456 12.74 42.52 -13.57
CA ASP A 456 11.58 43.20 -12.96
C ASP A 456 11.36 42.75 -11.51
N MET A 457 11.49 41.45 -11.23
CA MET A 457 11.37 40.93 -9.87
C MET A 457 12.51 41.42 -8.95
N LEU A 458 13.75 41.39 -9.42
CA LEU A 458 14.92 41.89 -8.68
C LEU A 458 14.81 43.40 -8.44
N GLN A 459 14.36 44.18 -9.43
CA GLN A 459 14.16 45.62 -9.33
C GLN A 459 13.16 45.96 -8.21
N LYS A 460 12.01 45.27 -8.16
CA LYS A 460 11.02 45.41 -7.09
C LYS A 460 11.61 45.09 -5.71
N LYS A 461 12.44 44.05 -5.62
CA LYS A 461 13.10 43.63 -4.38
C LYS A 461 14.17 44.61 -3.91
N VAL A 462 15.06 45.02 -4.82
CA VAL A 462 16.15 45.96 -4.52
C VAL A 462 15.59 47.31 -4.09
N SER A 463 14.47 47.73 -4.67
CA SER A 463 13.77 48.96 -4.28
C SER A 463 13.30 48.97 -2.82
N GLN A 464 13.14 47.80 -2.20
CA GLN A 464 12.71 47.62 -0.80
C GLN A 464 13.89 47.37 0.16
N LEU A 465 15.13 47.40 -0.32
CA LEU A 465 16.30 47.15 0.53
C LEU A 465 16.50 48.28 1.55
N LEU A 466 16.91 47.86 2.74
CA LEU A 466 17.44 48.76 3.77
C LEU A 466 18.84 49.25 3.37
N PRO A 467 19.33 50.34 3.99
CA PRO A 467 20.70 50.82 3.77
C PRO A 467 21.75 49.70 3.94
N GLU A 468 22.85 49.77 3.19
CA GLU A 468 23.84 48.69 3.03
C GLU A 468 24.34 48.06 4.34
N GLN A 469 24.48 48.90 5.38
CA GLN A 469 24.95 48.50 6.71
C GLN A 469 24.01 47.50 7.41
N LYS A 470 22.74 47.42 6.99
CA LYS A 470 21.71 46.52 7.54
C LYS A 470 21.40 45.32 6.63
N LEU A 471 22.14 45.15 5.53
CA LEU A 471 21.92 44.04 4.60
C LEU A 471 22.38 42.70 5.20
N ARG A 472 21.54 41.68 5.03
CA ARG A 472 21.84 40.28 5.36
C ARG A 472 22.87 39.69 4.40
N ALA A 473 23.53 38.61 4.81
CA ALA A 473 24.60 37.98 4.03
C ALA A 473 24.12 37.54 2.63
N GLU A 474 22.92 36.97 2.52
CA GLU A 474 22.35 36.51 1.24
C GLU A 474 22.07 37.69 0.30
N GLN A 475 21.65 38.83 0.84
CA GLN A 475 21.43 40.05 0.06
C GLN A 475 22.76 40.56 -0.48
N LYS A 476 23.79 40.67 0.36
CA LYS A 476 25.14 41.09 -0.07
C LYS A 476 25.69 40.16 -1.16
N ASN A 477 25.48 38.86 -1.04
CA ASN A 477 25.92 37.89 -2.04
C ASN A 477 25.24 38.11 -3.41
N VAL A 478 23.92 38.27 -3.43
CA VAL A 478 23.19 38.59 -4.68
C VAL A 478 23.69 39.89 -5.30
N LEU A 479 23.87 40.95 -4.50
CA LEU A 479 24.37 42.22 -5.01
C LEU A 479 25.79 42.11 -5.57
N ALA A 480 26.65 41.28 -4.97
CA ALA A 480 27.99 41.00 -5.50
C ALA A 480 27.91 40.27 -6.86
N LEU A 481 27.05 39.25 -6.97
CA LEU A 481 26.83 38.52 -8.23
C LEU A 481 26.26 39.41 -9.34
N LEU A 482 25.39 40.37 -9.01
CA LEU A 482 24.84 41.31 -9.97
C LEU A 482 25.92 42.16 -10.66
N LYS A 483 27.04 42.46 -9.98
CA LYS A 483 28.15 43.22 -10.57
C LYS A 483 28.84 42.50 -11.71
N SER A 484 28.79 41.17 -11.72
CA SER A 484 29.35 40.32 -12.79
C SER A 484 28.27 39.71 -13.69
N THR A 485 27.01 40.12 -13.56
CA THR A 485 25.90 39.59 -14.36
C THR A 485 25.49 40.58 -15.44
N GLU A 486 25.36 40.12 -16.68
CA GLU A 486 24.89 40.96 -17.80
C GLU A 486 23.37 41.18 -17.73
N ILE A 487 22.96 42.31 -17.14
CA ILE A 487 21.55 42.62 -16.86
C ILE A 487 20.98 43.79 -17.67
N VAL A 488 21.80 44.43 -18.52
CA VAL A 488 21.37 45.55 -19.38
C VAL A 488 21.32 45.10 -20.83
N PHE A 489 20.14 45.12 -21.46
CA PHE A 489 19.99 44.82 -22.88
C PHE A 489 20.15 46.10 -23.71
N ALA A 490 21.22 46.15 -24.52
CA ALA A 490 21.50 47.28 -25.40
C ALA A 490 22.18 46.80 -26.69
N HIS A 491 21.87 47.46 -27.82
CA HIS A 491 22.50 47.17 -29.11
C HIS A 491 22.42 45.69 -29.51
N GLY A 492 21.29 45.04 -29.21
CA GLY A 492 21.03 43.63 -29.54
C GLY A 492 21.70 42.59 -28.64
N ARG A 493 22.41 42.99 -27.57
CA ARG A 493 23.07 42.07 -26.64
C ARG A 493 22.92 42.48 -25.18
N TRP A 494 23.12 41.51 -24.29
CA TRP A 494 23.22 41.75 -22.85
C TRP A 494 24.62 42.25 -22.50
N ARG A 495 24.72 43.19 -21.56
CA ARG A 495 25.96 43.80 -21.08
C ARG A 495 25.90 44.03 -19.56
N LEU A 496 27.07 44.16 -18.94
CA LEU A 496 27.20 44.55 -17.54
C LEU A 496 26.68 45.98 -17.32
N ALA A 497 26.15 46.25 -16.12
CA ALA A 497 25.72 47.61 -15.77
C ALA A 497 26.90 48.59 -15.72
N SER A 498 28.10 48.11 -15.37
CA SER A 498 29.34 48.88 -15.37
C SER A 498 29.84 49.32 -16.75
N ALA A 499 29.19 48.86 -17.82
CA ALA A 499 29.47 49.34 -19.18
C ALA A 499 28.71 50.63 -19.54
N PHE A 500 27.92 51.19 -18.61
CA PHE A 500 27.06 52.34 -18.87
C PHE A 500 27.26 53.45 -17.84
N TYR A 501 27.05 54.68 -18.29
CA TYR A 501 27.06 55.89 -17.47
C TYR A 501 25.63 56.36 -17.16
N ASP A 502 25.41 56.80 -15.92
CA ASP A 502 24.13 57.30 -15.47
C ASP A 502 23.83 58.69 -16.07
N ASP A 503 22.82 58.77 -16.94
CA ASP A 503 22.39 60.02 -17.56
C ASP A 503 21.77 61.03 -16.56
N SER A 504 21.64 60.73 -15.27
CA SER A 504 21.27 61.75 -14.27
C SER A 504 22.43 62.68 -13.90
N VAL A 505 23.67 62.28 -14.17
CA VAL A 505 24.86 63.11 -13.97
C VAL A 505 25.07 63.98 -15.22
N GLU A 506 24.93 65.30 -15.05
CA GLU A 506 24.98 66.24 -16.17
C GLU A 506 26.31 66.19 -16.95
N LEU A 507 27.42 65.90 -16.25
CA LEU A 507 28.73 65.73 -16.87
C LEU A 507 28.75 64.60 -17.91
N PHE A 508 28.18 63.43 -17.57
CA PHE A 508 28.24 62.26 -18.44
C PHE A 508 27.46 62.49 -19.74
N LYS A 509 26.33 63.20 -19.70
CA LYS A 509 25.56 63.55 -20.91
C LYS A 509 26.37 64.33 -21.95
N HIS A 510 27.38 65.05 -21.53
CA HIS A 510 28.18 65.93 -22.39
C HIS A 510 29.44 65.25 -22.91
N ILE A 511 30.03 64.34 -22.11
CA ILE A 511 31.35 63.78 -22.38
C ILE A 511 31.26 62.38 -22.98
N VAL A 512 30.26 61.60 -22.58
CA VAL A 512 30.14 60.19 -22.94
C VAL A 512 29.29 60.05 -24.21
N PRO A 513 29.66 59.15 -25.14
CA PRO A 513 28.81 58.81 -26.29
C PRO A 513 27.40 58.32 -25.88
N GLU A 514 26.38 58.66 -26.67
CA GLU A 514 24.98 58.28 -26.35
C GLU A 514 24.78 56.75 -26.25
N ASP A 515 25.59 55.95 -26.94
CA ASP A 515 25.54 54.48 -26.91
C ASP A 515 26.16 53.84 -25.66
N GLU A 516 26.92 54.62 -24.88
CA GLU A 516 27.46 54.28 -23.56
C GLU A 516 26.63 54.88 -22.40
N LEU A 517 25.67 55.76 -22.70
CA LEU A 517 24.69 56.22 -21.72
C LEU A 517 23.65 55.13 -21.43
N LEU A 518 23.09 55.15 -20.22
CA LEU A 518 22.05 54.21 -19.83
C LEU A 518 20.85 54.26 -20.81
N PRO A 519 20.42 53.13 -21.40
CA PRO A 519 19.32 53.11 -22.35
C PRO A 519 18.00 53.62 -21.74
N SER A 520 17.20 54.30 -22.55
CA SER A 520 15.99 55.02 -22.10
C SER A 520 15.00 54.18 -21.29
N HIS A 521 14.82 52.92 -21.63
CA HIS A 521 13.91 52.00 -20.94
C HIS A 521 14.39 51.57 -19.54
N TYR A 522 15.66 51.80 -19.19
CA TYR A 522 16.21 51.56 -17.86
C TYR A 522 16.29 52.82 -16.97
N ARG A 523 15.91 54.01 -17.48
CA ARG A 523 16.09 55.31 -16.80
C ARG A 523 15.15 55.57 -15.61
N GLN A 524 14.22 54.65 -15.32
CA GLN A 524 13.31 54.75 -14.18
C GLN A 524 14.06 54.62 -12.84
N GLN A 525 13.64 55.37 -11.81
CA GLN A 525 14.39 55.46 -10.55
C GLN A 525 14.60 54.10 -9.84
N SER A 526 13.59 53.23 -9.82
CA SER A 526 13.69 51.88 -9.25
C SER A 526 14.70 51.00 -10.00
N MET A 527 14.81 51.20 -11.31
CA MET A 527 15.78 50.49 -12.14
C MET A 527 17.20 51.03 -11.94
N ARG A 528 17.38 52.35 -11.87
CA ARG A 528 18.67 52.96 -11.51
C ARG A 528 19.19 52.42 -10.17
N LYS A 529 18.31 52.27 -9.17
CA LYS A 529 18.69 51.64 -7.88
C LYS A 529 19.25 50.24 -8.07
N LEU A 530 18.60 49.37 -8.86
CA LEU A 530 19.13 48.03 -9.15
C LEU A 530 20.48 48.11 -9.85
N LEU A 531 20.59 48.94 -10.88
CA LEU A 531 21.79 49.05 -11.70
C LEU A 531 22.98 49.66 -10.95
N ASN A 532 22.74 50.60 -10.03
CA ASN A 532 23.78 51.14 -9.15
C ASN A 532 24.42 50.03 -8.31
N HIS A 533 23.61 49.14 -7.72
CA HIS A 533 24.16 47.99 -7.00
C HIS A 533 24.90 47.00 -7.93
N ALA A 534 24.49 46.91 -9.19
CA ALA A 534 25.15 46.12 -10.22
C ALA A 534 26.37 46.81 -10.85
N GLY A 535 26.73 48.02 -10.42
CA GLY A 535 27.94 48.72 -10.86
C GLY A 535 27.75 49.77 -11.95
N LEU A 536 26.53 50.28 -12.17
CA LEU A 536 26.31 51.47 -13.02
C LEU A 536 27.24 52.61 -12.59
N ILE A 537 27.84 53.29 -13.55
CA ILE A 537 28.72 54.43 -13.27
C ILE A 537 27.83 55.64 -12.99
N SER A 538 27.44 55.82 -11.72
CA SER A 538 26.55 56.88 -11.26
C SER A 538 27.25 58.05 -10.58
N GLU A 539 28.55 57.93 -10.32
CA GLU A 539 29.38 58.96 -9.71
C GLU A 539 30.68 59.11 -10.51
N CYS A 540 31.14 60.33 -10.70
CA CYS A 540 32.42 60.58 -11.38
C CYS A 540 33.54 60.58 -10.34
N SER A 541 34.33 59.50 -10.30
CA SER A 541 35.55 59.45 -9.49
C SER A 541 36.60 60.42 -10.04
N GLU A 542 37.59 60.77 -9.20
CA GLU A 542 38.71 61.62 -9.61
C GLU A 542 39.48 61.00 -10.80
N ASP A 543 39.72 59.69 -10.76
CA ASP A 543 40.39 58.97 -11.85
C ASP A 543 39.59 59.04 -13.16
N LEU A 544 38.26 58.90 -13.08
CA LEU A 544 37.40 59.00 -14.25
C LEU A 544 37.39 60.43 -14.80
N LEU A 545 37.32 61.43 -13.93
CA LEU A 545 37.37 62.84 -14.32
C LEU A 545 38.72 63.19 -14.99
N LEU A 546 39.83 62.69 -14.45
CA LEU A 546 41.16 62.83 -15.04
C LEU A 546 41.23 62.14 -16.41
N SER A 547 40.63 60.96 -16.55
CA SER A 547 40.58 60.25 -17.83
C SER A 547 39.81 61.04 -18.89
N PHE A 548 38.68 61.66 -18.51
CA PHE A 548 37.91 62.52 -19.40
C PHE A 548 38.68 63.78 -19.79
N ALA A 549 39.38 64.42 -18.86
CA ALA A 549 40.20 65.59 -19.15
C ALA A 549 41.35 65.26 -20.12
N LYS A 550 42.04 64.13 -19.93
CA LYS A 550 43.10 63.66 -20.84
C LYS A 550 42.56 63.32 -22.22
N ASN A 551 41.45 62.59 -22.29
CA ASN A 551 40.82 62.26 -23.57
C ASN A 551 40.38 63.53 -24.32
N LEU A 552 39.88 64.53 -23.59
CA LEU A 552 39.50 65.83 -24.16
C LEU A 552 40.72 66.64 -24.64
N GLU A 553 41.82 66.60 -23.89
CA GLU A 553 43.09 67.20 -24.31
C GLU A 553 43.59 66.59 -25.63
N GLU A 554 43.61 65.26 -25.73
CA GLU A 554 43.97 64.56 -26.97
C GLU A 554 43.01 64.89 -28.12
N GLU A 555 41.70 64.95 -27.86
CA GLU A 555 40.69 65.31 -28.86
C GLU A 555 40.92 66.74 -29.37
N GLY A 556 41.18 67.70 -28.46
CA GLY A 556 41.50 69.08 -28.78
C GLY A 556 42.81 69.25 -29.55
N GLN A 557 43.84 68.46 -29.23
CA GLN A 557 45.11 68.42 -29.96
C GLN A 557 44.93 67.89 -31.40
N ARG A 558 44.05 66.91 -31.61
CA ARG A 558 43.72 66.40 -32.96
C ARG A 558 42.91 67.41 -33.75
N LYS A 559 41.84 67.95 -33.16
CA LYS A 559 40.96 68.93 -33.80
C LYS A 559 40.13 69.69 -32.78
N PHE A 560 40.38 70.99 -32.67
CA PHE A 560 39.56 71.88 -31.85
C PHE A 560 38.19 72.14 -32.52
N THR A 561 37.10 71.77 -31.84
CA THR A 561 35.72 71.91 -32.35
C THR A 561 34.81 72.52 -31.30
N ALA A 562 33.61 72.95 -31.69
CA ALA A 562 32.59 73.41 -30.75
C ALA A 562 32.19 72.33 -29.72
N ASP A 563 32.30 71.05 -30.10
CA ASP A 563 32.05 69.92 -29.19
C ASP A 563 33.12 69.84 -28.09
N VAL A 564 34.40 70.03 -28.44
CA VAL A 564 35.52 70.11 -27.48
C VAL A 564 35.30 71.27 -26.50
N THR A 565 34.87 72.44 -26.98
CA THR A 565 34.53 73.57 -26.10
C THR A 565 33.39 73.20 -25.13
N LYS A 566 32.32 72.59 -25.62
CA LYS A 566 31.17 72.17 -24.80
C LYS A 566 31.55 71.15 -23.73
N LYS A 567 32.36 70.15 -24.08
CA LYS A 567 32.92 69.16 -23.13
C LYS A 567 33.82 69.82 -22.09
N SER A 568 34.67 70.77 -22.50
CA SER A 568 35.54 71.53 -21.59
C SER A 568 34.74 72.34 -20.58
N GLU A 569 33.69 73.03 -21.02
CA GLU A 569 32.79 73.78 -20.15
C GLU A 569 32.06 72.87 -19.16
N ALA A 570 31.66 71.67 -19.58
CA ALA A 570 31.03 70.67 -18.72
C ALA A 570 31.97 70.18 -17.61
N ILE A 571 33.24 69.88 -17.91
CA ILE A 571 34.27 69.49 -16.91
C ILE A 571 34.48 70.63 -15.90
N ILE A 572 34.67 71.87 -16.38
CA ILE A 572 34.91 73.03 -15.51
C ILE A 572 33.69 73.28 -14.61
N SER A 573 32.48 73.17 -15.16
CA SER A 573 31.23 73.36 -14.42
C SER A 573 31.07 72.30 -13.33
N TYR A 574 31.41 71.04 -13.62
CA TYR A 574 31.38 69.95 -12.64
C TYR A 574 32.41 70.17 -11.52
N LEU A 575 33.65 70.56 -11.84
CA LEU A 575 34.69 70.87 -10.85
C LEU A 575 34.26 72.01 -9.90
N LYS A 576 33.64 73.07 -10.44
CA LYS A 576 33.12 74.19 -9.64
C LYS A 576 32.01 73.77 -8.67
N GLN A 577 31.26 72.71 -8.96
CA GLN A 577 30.21 72.18 -8.08
C GLN A 577 30.77 71.28 -6.96
N GLN A 578 31.97 70.71 -7.14
CA GLN A 578 32.60 69.76 -6.20
C GLN A 578 33.49 70.43 -5.13
N VAL A 579 33.93 71.67 -5.35
CA VAL A 579 34.75 72.43 -4.40
C VAL A 579 33.83 73.32 -3.54
N PRO A 580 33.64 73.05 -2.24
CA PRO A 580 33.02 74.03 -1.36
C PRO A 580 34.01 75.20 -1.20
N LEU A 581 33.54 76.41 -1.47
CA LEU A 581 34.25 77.65 -1.15
C LEU A 581 34.54 77.75 0.35
#